data_AF-A0A8W8P174-F1
#
_entry.id   AF-A0A8W8P174-F1
#
_cell.length_a   1.000
_cell.length_b   1.000
_cell.length_c   1.000
_cell.angle_alpha   90.00
_cell.angle_beta   90.00
_cell.angle_gamma   90.00
#
_symmetry.space_group_name_H-M   'P 1'
#
loop_
_entity.id
_entity.type
_entity.pdbx_description
1 polymer ?
#
loop_
_entity_poly.entity_id
_entity_poly.type
_entity_poly.pdbx_seq_one_letter_code
_entity_poly.pdbx_strand_id
1 'polypeptide(L)'
;IRKIAELMMKFYCLIILAVCLNLADGIVREYYMDGPSTCGQTIIIYNDIINLAARSPISTPNPRRVCTTYLRSGYTDSYYYIKVEWTATIKDCAFSLTIYEGSTPSGAPIKSFRCLGDQENSGVVEVRNSTITVQRDQGSDFVQPHNTFNLSISTFRNQYAATEVSGGTSKGTSKLPTGVIMGFVIGLFAMTIFCR
;
A
#
# COMPACT_ATOMS: atom_id res chain seq x y z
N ILE A 1 24.54 -21.99 36.65
CA ILE A 1 23.37 -22.56 35.93
C ILE A 1 22.18 -21.59 35.91
N ARG A 2 21.56 -21.23 37.05
CA ARG A 2 20.37 -20.35 37.09
C ARG A 2 20.56 -18.96 36.44
N LYS A 3 21.69 -18.29 36.70
CA LYS A 3 22.03 -16.97 36.08
C LYS A 3 22.25 -17.04 34.56
N ILE A 4 22.70 -18.18 34.04
CA ILE A 4 22.94 -18.38 32.60
C ILE A 4 21.60 -18.58 31.87
N ALA A 5 20.67 -19.33 32.48
CA ALA A 5 19.33 -19.51 31.96
C ALA A 5 18.54 -18.19 31.88
N GLU A 6 18.66 -17.31 32.88
CA GLU A 6 18.03 -15.98 32.86
C GLU A 6 18.61 -15.06 31.79
N LEU A 7 19.94 -15.11 31.58
CA LEU A 7 20.59 -14.30 30.55
C LEU A 7 20.19 -14.77 29.14
N MET A 8 20.13 -16.09 28.93
CA MET A 8 19.68 -16.67 27.68
C MET A 8 18.21 -16.38 27.38
N MET A 9 17.33 -16.44 28.37
CA MET A 9 15.91 -16.11 28.21
C MET A 9 15.73 -14.63 27.81
N LYS A 10 16.50 -13.71 28.40
CA LYS A 10 16.48 -12.29 28.02
C LYS A 10 16.98 -12.07 26.59
N PHE A 11 18.03 -12.78 26.18
CA PHE A 11 18.58 -12.69 24.83
C PHE A 11 17.60 -13.22 23.77
N TYR A 12 16.95 -14.36 24.05
CA TYR A 12 15.91 -14.92 23.18
C TYR A 12 14.71 -13.97 23.05
N CYS A 13 14.26 -13.34 24.14
CA CYS A 13 13.21 -12.32 24.07
C CYS A 13 13.61 -11.13 23.18
N LEU A 14 14.86 -10.67 23.29
CA LEU A 14 15.37 -9.55 22.48
C LEU A 14 15.44 -9.89 20.98
N ILE A 15 15.86 -11.11 20.64
CA ILE A 15 15.90 -11.60 19.26
C ILE A 15 14.49 -11.76 18.70
N ILE A 16 13.56 -12.34 19.45
CA ILE A 16 12.16 -12.47 19.03
C ILE A 16 11.53 -11.09 18.83
N LEU A 17 11.78 -10.15 19.75
CA LEU A 17 11.28 -8.77 19.63
C LEU A 17 11.85 -8.08 18.37
N ALA A 18 13.14 -8.24 18.10
CA ALA A 18 13.79 -7.69 16.90
C ALA A 18 13.27 -8.35 15.62
N VAL A 19 13.02 -9.65 15.61
CA VAL A 19 12.44 -10.35 14.45
C VAL A 19 11.00 -9.92 14.21
N CYS A 20 10.18 -9.78 15.26
CA CYS A 20 8.81 -9.27 15.16
C CYS A 20 8.76 -7.81 14.68
N LEU A 21 9.71 -6.96 15.09
CA LEU A 21 9.80 -5.57 14.62
C LEU A 21 10.20 -5.46 13.15
N ASN A 22 10.97 -6.42 12.62
CA ASN A 22 11.39 -6.46 11.21
C ASN A 22 10.38 -7.17 10.29
N LEU A 23 9.34 -7.82 10.85
CA LEU A 23 8.23 -8.45 10.12
C LEU A 23 7.04 -7.51 9.89
N ALA A 24 7.19 -6.21 10.20
CA ALA A 24 6.21 -5.19 9.83
C ALA A 24 6.31 -4.87 8.33
N ASP A 25 6.10 -5.89 7.49
CA ASP A 25 5.63 -5.66 6.12
C ASP A 25 4.31 -4.87 6.22
N GLY A 26 4.20 -3.82 5.42
CA GLY A 26 3.17 -2.78 5.54
C GLY A 26 1.76 -3.35 5.75
N ILE A 27 1.04 -2.79 6.72
CA ILE A 27 -0.34 -3.17 6.99
C ILE A 27 -1.16 -2.96 5.71
N VAL A 28 -1.82 -4.01 5.22
CA VAL A 28 -2.75 -3.88 4.10
C VAL A 28 -4.12 -3.51 4.65
N ARG A 29 -4.70 -2.41 4.18
CA ARG A 29 -6.06 -1.99 4.54
C ARG A 29 -6.98 -2.09 3.34
N GLU A 30 -8.11 -2.76 3.52
CA GLU A 30 -9.11 -2.93 2.47
C GLU A 30 -10.25 -1.94 2.62
N TYR A 31 -10.61 -1.31 1.50
CA TYR A 31 -11.74 -0.40 1.38
C TYR A 31 -12.56 -0.78 0.17
N TYR A 32 -13.89 -0.64 0.31
CA TYR A 32 -14.84 -1.06 -0.72
C TYR A 32 -15.71 0.12 -1.15
N MET A 33 -15.70 0.47 -2.44
CA MET A 33 -16.41 1.66 -2.94
C MET A 33 -17.95 1.50 -2.96
N ASP A 34 -18.48 0.29 -2.82
CA ASP A 34 -19.92 0.04 -2.57
C ASP A 34 -20.32 0.24 -1.10
N GLY A 35 -19.33 0.31 -0.20
CA GLY A 35 -19.52 0.52 1.22
C GLY A 35 -19.78 1.99 1.58
N PRO A 36 -20.68 2.26 2.54
CA PRO A 36 -20.96 3.62 3.00
C PRO A 36 -19.76 4.26 3.71
N SER A 37 -18.84 3.45 4.25
CA SER A 37 -17.64 3.88 4.97
C SER A 37 -16.48 4.31 4.07
N THR A 38 -16.54 4.05 2.77
CA THR A 38 -15.50 4.44 1.81
C THR A 38 -15.97 5.60 0.95
N CYS A 39 -17.26 5.60 0.62
CA CYS A 39 -17.81 6.53 -0.34
C CYS A 39 -17.89 7.96 0.20
N GLY A 40 -17.27 8.91 -0.51
CA GLY A 40 -17.16 10.31 -0.11
C GLY A 40 -16.12 10.57 0.97
N GLN A 41 -15.32 9.56 1.35
CA GLN A 41 -14.35 9.67 2.43
C GLN A 41 -12.94 9.99 1.92
N THR A 42 -12.16 10.62 2.81
CA THR A 42 -10.71 10.80 2.61
C THR A 42 -9.95 9.73 3.36
N ILE A 43 -9.16 8.95 2.62
CA ILE A 43 -8.26 7.93 3.14
C ILE A 43 -6.84 8.50 3.15
N ILE A 44 -6.21 8.46 4.31
CA ILE A 44 -4.82 8.91 4.48
C ILE A 44 -3.91 7.68 4.37
N ILE A 45 -2.90 7.76 3.51
CA ILE A 45 -1.95 6.68 3.22
C ILE A 45 -0.61 7.00 3.86
N TYR A 46 -0.08 6.12 4.70
CA TYR A 46 1.26 6.23 5.28
C TYR A 46 2.14 5.10 4.73
N ASN A 47 2.56 4.18 5.61
CA ASN A 47 3.35 2.98 5.28
C ASN A 47 2.47 1.76 4.95
N ASP A 48 1.16 1.96 4.89
CA ASP A 48 0.19 0.95 4.53
C ASP A 48 -0.06 0.90 3.03
N ILE A 49 -0.49 -0.28 2.58
CA ILE A 49 -1.04 -0.48 1.25
C ILE A 49 -2.55 -0.40 1.37
N ILE A 50 -3.15 0.54 0.66
CA ILE A 50 -4.60 0.67 0.58
C ILE A 50 -5.08 -0.13 -0.63
N ASN A 51 -5.86 -1.18 -0.39
CA ASN A 51 -6.56 -1.90 -1.44
C ASN A 51 -7.98 -1.35 -1.56
N LEU A 52 -8.26 -0.64 -2.64
CA LEU A 52 -9.57 -0.11 -2.95
C LEU A 52 -10.24 -1.00 -3.99
N ALA A 53 -11.28 -1.72 -3.57
CA ALA A 53 -11.99 -2.69 -4.40
C ALA A 53 -13.42 -2.26 -4.72
N ALA A 54 -13.98 -2.89 -5.76
CA ALA A 54 -15.33 -2.60 -6.24
C ALA A 54 -16.43 -2.92 -5.21
N ARG A 55 -16.32 -4.10 -4.58
CA ARG A 55 -17.42 -4.72 -3.84
C ARG A 55 -16.97 -5.31 -2.52
N SER A 56 -17.70 -4.98 -1.46
CA SER A 56 -17.59 -5.59 -0.14
C SER A 56 -18.12 -7.03 -0.14
N PRO A 57 -17.47 -7.98 0.58
CA PRO A 57 -18.03 -9.31 0.84
C PRO A 57 -19.41 -9.23 1.50
N ILE A 58 -19.63 -8.17 2.29
CA ILE A 58 -20.90 -7.85 2.96
C ILE A 58 -21.55 -6.72 2.14
N SER A 59 -22.03 -7.09 0.96
CA SER A 59 -22.58 -6.18 -0.06
C SER A 59 -23.71 -5.30 0.48
N THR A 60 -23.71 -4.00 0.14
CA THR A 60 -24.90 -3.16 0.29
C THR A 60 -25.90 -3.50 -0.83
N PRO A 61 -27.22 -3.58 -0.56
CA PRO A 61 -28.20 -3.91 -1.60
C PRO A 61 -28.31 -2.85 -2.69
N ASN A 62 -28.11 -1.58 -2.33
CA ASN A 62 -28.28 -0.41 -3.20
C ASN A 62 -27.05 0.52 -3.08
N PRO A 63 -25.91 0.17 -3.70
CA PRO A 63 -24.75 1.05 -3.74
C PRO A 63 -25.05 2.34 -4.50
N ARG A 64 -24.38 3.44 -4.11
CA ARG A 64 -24.50 4.73 -4.81
C ARG A 64 -24.01 4.63 -6.26
N ARG A 65 -24.74 5.24 -7.21
CA ARG A 65 -24.32 5.33 -8.62
C ARG A 65 -22.95 5.94 -8.78
N VAL A 66 -22.78 7.11 -8.19
CA VAL A 66 -21.49 7.79 -8.16
C VAL A 66 -20.89 7.62 -6.79
N CYS A 67 -19.66 7.12 -6.77
CA CYS A 67 -18.87 7.04 -5.57
C CYS A 67 -17.49 7.62 -5.77
N THR A 68 -17.12 8.60 -4.95
CA THR A 68 -15.83 9.27 -5.00
C THR A 68 -15.07 8.98 -3.73
N THR A 69 -13.85 8.47 -3.84
CA THR A 69 -12.93 8.24 -2.73
C THR A 69 -11.72 9.13 -2.93
N TYR A 70 -11.36 9.88 -1.89
CA TYR A 70 -10.20 10.77 -1.90
C TYR A 70 -9.05 10.06 -1.20
N LEU A 71 -7.87 10.03 -1.82
CA LEU A 71 -6.69 9.43 -1.22
C LEU A 71 -5.60 10.48 -1.11
N ARG A 72 -5.01 10.58 0.08
CA ARG A 72 -3.99 11.58 0.40
C ARG A 72 -2.81 10.92 1.07
N SER A 73 -1.61 11.24 0.63
CA SER A 73 -0.40 10.90 1.37
C SER A 73 -0.41 11.59 2.73
N GLY A 74 -0.21 10.81 3.79
CA GLY A 74 -0.04 11.32 5.15
C GLY A 74 1.31 11.98 5.38
N TYR A 75 2.23 11.86 4.43
CA TYR A 75 3.51 12.56 4.43
C TYR A 75 3.33 14.00 3.94
N THR A 76 3.93 14.94 4.66
CA THR A 76 3.90 16.37 4.33
C THR A 76 5.02 16.76 3.36
N ASP A 77 6.02 15.91 3.17
CA ASP A 77 7.16 16.20 2.32
C ASP A 77 6.79 16.02 0.83
N SER A 78 7.20 16.97 0.00
CA SER A 78 6.96 16.95 -1.46
C SER A 78 7.66 15.82 -2.21
N TYR A 79 8.47 15.01 -1.52
CA TYR A 79 9.21 13.88 -2.09
C TYR A 79 8.43 12.56 -2.06
N TYR A 80 7.22 12.54 -1.51
CA TYR A 80 6.37 11.34 -1.46
C TYR A 80 5.37 11.33 -2.60
N TYR A 81 5.50 10.32 -3.44
CA TYR A 81 4.63 10.10 -4.59
C TYR A 81 3.64 8.97 -4.27
N ILE A 82 2.54 8.93 -5.01
CA ILE A 82 1.53 7.89 -4.89
C ILE A 82 1.72 6.90 -6.04
N LYS A 83 1.88 5.62 -5.73
CA LYS A 83 1.86 4.53 -6.70
C LYS A 83 0.48 3.89 -6.68
N VAL A 84 -0.11 3.72 -7.84
CA VAL A 84 -1.38 3.01 -8.02
C VAL A 84 -1.16 1.84 -8.96
N GLU A 85 -1.39 0.63 -8.46
CA GLU A 85 -1.41 -0.60 -9.24
C GLU A 85 -2.86 -1.06 -9.36
N TRP A 86 -3.26 -1.55 -10.53
CA TRP A 86 -4.63 -1.98 -10.75
C TRP A 86 -4.73 -3.34 -11.41
N THR A 87 -5.82 -4.03 -11.08
CA THR A 87 -6.42 -5.09 -11.89
C THR A 87 -7.91 -4.78 -12.04
N ALA A 88 -8.43 -4.83 -13.25
CA ALA A 88 -9.82 -4.48 -13.53
C ALA A 88 -10.42 -5.30 -14.67
N THR A 89 -11.65 -5.75 -14.47
CA THR A 89 -12.49 -6.41 -15.48
C THR A 89 -13.83 -5.67 -15.49
N ILE A 90 -14.09 -4.90 -16.55
CA ILE A 90 -15.29 -4.06 -16.66
C ILE A 90 -16.01 -4.42 -17.95
N LYS A 91 -17.11 -5.18 -17.84
CA LYS A 91 -17.92 -5.59 -18.99
C LYS A 91 -19.01 -4.57 -19.32
N ASP A 92 -19.59 -3.94 -18.29
CA ASP A 92 -20.66 -2.96 -18.47
C ASP A 92 -20.08 -1.61 -18.93
N CYS A 93 -20.54 -1.14 -20.08
CA CYS A 93 -20.17 0.18 -20.60
C CYS A 93 -20.83 1.34 -19.85
N ALA A 94 -21.82 1.06 -18.99
CA ALA A 94 -22.38 2.03 -18.07
C ALA A 94 -21.58 2.10 -16.75
N PHE A 95 -20.63 1.19 -16.54
CA PHE A 95 -19.70 1.25 -15.42
C PHE A 95 -18.41 1.96 -15.85
N SER A 96 -17.91 2.86 -15.02
CA SER A 96 -16.59 3.45 -15.21
C SER A 96 -15.86 3.62 -13.89
N LEU A 97 -14.54 3.44 -13.94
CA LEU A 97 -13.63 3.76 -12.86
C LEU A 97 -12.61 4.76 -13.39
N THR A 98 -12.52 5.92 -12.75
CA THR A 98 -11.66 7.01 -13.21
C THR A 98 -10.79 7.50 -12.07
N ILE A 99 -9.49 7.65 -12.35
CA ILE A 99 -8.47 8.13 -11.42
C ILE A 99 -8.05 9.52 -11.87
N TYR A 100 -8.19 10.50 -10.98
CA TYR A 100 -7.81 11.89 -11.19
C TYR A 100 -6.62 12.24 -10.30
N GLU A 101 -5.77 13.14 -10.79
CA GLU A 101 -4.72 13.77 -9.98
C GLU A 101 -5.33 14.92 -9.17
N GLY A 102 -5.06 14.96 -7.87
CA GLY A 102 -5.58 16.00 -6.99
C GLY A 102 -6.75 15.57 -6.10
N SER A 103 -7.28 16.55 -5.35
CA SER A 103 -8.33 16.37 -4.34
C SER A 103 -9.76 16.46 -4.86
N THR A 104 -9.95 16.63 -6.17
CA THR A 104 -11.27 16.71 -6.80
C THR A 104 -11.32 15.87 -8.07
N PRO A 105 -12.48 15.30 -8.44
CA PRO A 105 -12.64 14.60 -9.71
C PRO A 105 -12.84 15.61 -10.84
N SER A 106 -11.81 16.39 -11.15
CA SER A 106 -11.86 17.42 -12.19
C SER A 106 -10.60 17.40 -13.07
N GLY A 107 -10.73 17.93 -14.29
CA GLY A 107 -9.64 17.95 -15.27
C GLY A 107 -9.47 16.64 -16.03
N ALA A 108 -8.30 16.49 -16.67
CA ALA A 108 -7.97 15.29 -17.42
C ALA A 108 -7.67 14.11 -16.46
N PRO A 109 -8.28 12.93 -16.66
CA PRO A 109 -8.00 11.79 -15.80
C PRO A 109 -6.60 11.23 -16.08
N ILE A 110 -5.93 10.75 -15.03
CA ILE A 110 -4.71 9.97 -15.13
C ILE A 110 -5.00 8.66 -15.87
N LYS A 111 -6.11 8.03 -15.49
CA LYS A 111 -6.58 6.78 -16.09
C LYS A 111 -8.09 6.68 -15.98
N SER A 112 -8.72 6.16 -17.03
CA SER A 112 -10.14 5.80 -17.02
C SER A 112 -10.31 4.39 -17.57
N PHE A 113 -11.16 3.62 -16.91
CA PHE A 113 -11.49 2.25 -17.25
C PHE A 113 -12.97 2.16 -17.56
N ARG A 114 -13.29 1.73 -18.78
CA ARG A 114 -14.66 1.59 -19.29
C ARG A 114 -14.65 0.58 -20.42
N CYS A 115 -15.67 -0.28 -20.51
CA CYS A 115 -15.82 -1.25 -21.59
C CYS A 115 -14.55 -2.09 -21.87
N LEU A 116 -13.90 -2.62 -20.82
CA LEU A 116 -12.70 -3.44 -20.97
C LEU A 116 -13.00 -4.84 -21.54
N GLY A 117 -14.26 -5.29 -21.45
CA GLY A 117 -14.68 -6.62 -21.89
C GLY A 117 -14.30 -7.70 -20.90
N ASP A 118 -14.07 -8.91 -21.40
CA ASP A 118 -13.74 -10.09 -20.58
C ASP A 118 -12.26 -10.20 -20.19
N GLN A 119 -11.41 -9.35 -20.79
CA GLN A 119 -9.98 -9.38 -20.51
C GLN A 119 -9.66 -8.54 -19.27
N GLU A 120 -8.89 -9.12 -18.36
CA GLU A 120 -8.34 -8.39 -17.22
C GLU A 120 -7.34 -7.35 -17.71
N ASN A 121 -7.58 -6.09 -17.35
CA ASN A 121 -6.64 -5.01 -17.55
C ASN A 121 -5.82 -4.80 -16.27
N SER A 122 -4.51 -4.87 -16.38
CA SER A 122 -3.60 -4.59 -15.28
C SER A 122 -2.57 -3.53 -15.67
N GLY A 123 -2.03 -2.85 -14.66
CA GLY A 123 -0.99 -1.84 -14.88
C GLY A 123 -0.65 -1.07 -13.62
N VAL A 124 0.22 -0.08 -13.81
CA VAL A 124 0.76 0.76 -12.75
C VAL A 124 0.89 2.20 -13.23
N VAL A 125 0.65 3.15 -12.34
CA VAL A 125 0.94 4.57 -12.54
C VAL A 125 1.52 5.17 -11.27
N GLU A 126 2.47 6.08 -11.46
CA GLU A 126 3.06 6.86 -10.39
C GLU A 126 2.62 8.31 -10.53
N VAL A 127 2.10 8.88 -9.46
CA VAL A 127 1.54 10.22 -9.39
C VAL A 127 2.42 11.06 -8.49
N ARG A 128 2.91 12.18 -9.01
CA ARG A 128 3.81 13.07 -8.26
C ARG A 128 3.07 13.84 -7.18
N ASN A 129 1.80 14.12 -7.40
CA ASN A 129 0.97 14.79 -6.41
C ASN A 129 0.73 13.90 -5.18
N SER A 130 0.62 14.54 -4.02
CA SER A 130 0.32 13.89 -2.73
C SER A 130 -1.16 13.51 -2.59
N THR A 131 -1.98 13.78 -3.61
CA THR A 131 -3.41 13.48 -3.60
C THR A 131 -3.87 12.91 -4.94
N ILE A 132 -4.74 11.90 -4.85
CA ILE A 132 -5.49 11.37 -5.99
C ILE A 132 -6.96 11.23 -5.61
N THR A 133 -7.82 11.25 -6.61
CA THR A 133 -9.26 11.01 -6.44
C THR A 133 -9.68 9.86 -7.33
N VAL A 134 -10.36 8.86 -6.75
CA VAL A 134 -10.90 7.72 -7.49
C VAL A 134 -12.42 7.86 -7.52
N GLN A 135 -12.98 7.91 -8.72
CA GLN A 135 -14.42 7.99 -8.94
C GLN A 135 -14.90 6.72 -9.65
N ARG A 136 -15.88 6.06 -9.04
CA ARG A 136 -16.67 5.01 -9.65
C ARG A 136 -18.00 5.62 -10.09
N ASP A 137 -18.39 5.35 -11.32
CA ASP A 137 -19.74 5.58 -11.83
C ASP A 137 -20.34 4.24 -12.29
N GLN A 138 -21.62 4.04 -12.01
CA GLN A 138 -22.38 2.88 -12.47
C GLN A 138 -23.76 3.35 -12.93
N GLY A 139 -24.20 2.89 -14.10
CA GLY A 139 -25.49 3.28 -14.68
C GLY A 139 -26.73 2.76 -13.95
N SER A 140 -26.56 1.95 -12.91
CA SER A 140 -27.64 1.30 -12.17
C SER A 140 -27.38 1.37 -10.66
N ASP A 141 -28.45 1.36 -9.86
CA ASP A 141 -28.37 1.23 -8.40
C ASP A 141 -28.21 -0.23 -7.97
N PHE A 142 -28.23 -1.17 -8.93
CA PHE A 142 -28.03 -2.59 -8.68
C PHE A 142 -26.56 -3.00 -8.81
N VAL A 143 -26.16 -3.96 -7.97
CA VAL A 143 -24.82 -4.56 -8.03
C VAL A 143 -24.64 -5.32 -9.34
N GLN A 144 -23.62 -4.97 -10.11
CA GLN A 144 -23.21 -5.65 -11.33
C GLN A 144 -22.01 -6.57 -11.03
N PRO A 145 -22.20 -7.87 -10.76
CA PRO A 145 -21.14 -8.75 -10.25
C PRO A 145 -20.01 -9.00 -11.25
N HIS A 146 -20.22 -8.67 -12.51
CA HIS A 146 -19.25 -8.84 -13.59
C HIS A 146 -18.27 -7.65 -13.73
N ASN A 147 -18.48 -6.56 -12.99
CA ASN A 147 -17.56 -5.43 -12.95
C ASN A 147 -16.73 -5.53 -11.66
N THR A 148 -15.46 -5.89 -11.80
CA THR A 148 -14.53 -6.02 -10.68
C THR A 148 -13.32 -5.12 -10.92
N PHE A 149 -12.82 -4.54 -9.85
CA PHE A 149 -11.53 -3.85 -9.84
C PHE A 149 -10.90 -3.97 -8.47
N ASN A 150 -9.57 -3.94 -8.44
CA ASN A 150 -8.76 -3.80 -7.26
C ASN A 150 -7.65 -2.80 -7.54
N LEU A 151 -7.61 -1.70 -6.78
CA LEU A 151 -6.54 -0.71 -6.83
C LEU A 151 -5.68 -0.87 -5.59
N SER A 152 -4.42 -1.26 -5.77
CA SER A 152 -3.43 -1.28 -4.70
C SER A 152 -2.67 0.04 -4.72
N ILE A 153 -2.83 0.82 -3.66
CA ILE A 153 -2.37 2.21 -3.57
C ILE A 153 -1.38 2.32 -2.42
N SER A 154 -0.18 2.80 -2.71
CA SER A 154 0.88 2.98 -1.73
C SER A 154 1.59 4.31 -1.92
N THR A 155 2.26 4.78 -0.89
CA THR A 155 3.16 5.94 -1.01
C THR A 155 4.61 5.47 -1.03
N PHE A 156 5.43 6.13 -1.83
CA PHE A 156 6.86 5.87 -1.86
C PHE A 156 7.63 7.18 -1.92
N ARG A 157 8.81 7.18 -1.31
CA ARG A 157 9.70 8.34 -1.38
C ARG A 157 10.51 8.27 -2.67
N ASN A 158 10.38 9.28 -3.53
CA ASN A 158 11.23 9.39 -4.71
C ASN A 158 12.64 9.82 -4.28
N GLN A 159 13.59 8.87 -4.36
CA GLN A 159 14.99 9.11 -3.98
C GLN A 159 15.71 10.06 -4.94
N TYR A 160 15.24 10.20 -6.19
CA TYR A 160 15.83 11.07 -7.19
C TYR A 160 15.42 12.54 -6.99
N ALA A 161 14.20 12.80 -6.51
CA ALA A 161 13.71 14.16 -6.22
C ALA A 161 14.49 14.85 -5.08
N ALA A 162 15.05 14.08 -4.14
CA ALA A 162 15.91 14.61 -3.08
C ALA A 162 17.28 15.09 -3.60
N THR A 163 17.68 14.66 -4.81
CA THR A 163 18.98 14.99 -5.41
C THR A 163 18.97 16.35 -6.09
N GLU A 164 17.79 16.90 -6.43
CA GLU A 164 17.68 18.20 -7.10
C GLU A 164 17.85 19.40 -6.14
N VAL A 165 17.79 19.18 -4.82
CA VAL A 165 17.89 20.27 -3.82
C VAL A 165 19.08 20.11 -2.86
N SER A 166 19.81 18.99 -2.90
CA SER A 166 20.98 18.83 -2.04
C SER A 166 22.04 17.97 -2.70
N GLY A 167 23.04 18.64 -3.28
CA GLY A 167 24.37 18.05 -3.41
C GLY A 167 24.88 17.70 -2.01
N GLY A 168 24.64 16.48 -1.57
CA GLY A 168 24.96 16.08 -0.20
C GLY A 168 24.40 14.71 0.15
N THR A 169 25.18 13.68 -0.17
CA THR A 169 25.29 12.39 0.54
C THR A 169 24.22 12.06 1.57
N SER A 170 23.41 11.04 1.28
CA SER A 170 22.83 10.14 2.30
C SER A 170 22.33 8.85 1.66
N LYS A 171 23.22 7.85 1.58
CA LYS A 171 22.84 6.44 1.46
C LYS A 171 21.97 6.08 2.68
N GLY A 172 20.66 6.04 2.50
CA GLY A 172 19.69 5.65 3.52
C GLY A 172 19.05 4.31 3.17
N THR A 173 19.83 3.24 3.14
CA THR A 173 19.30 1.87 3.22
C THR A 173 20.37 1.03 3.92
N SER A 174 20.33 1.05 5.26
CA SER A 174 21.12 0.13 6.07
C SER A 174 20.53 -1.27 5.94
N LYS A 175 20.71 -1.90 4.78
CA LYS A 175 20.77 -3.37 4.73
C LYS A 175 22.02 -3.72 5.52
N LEU A 176 21.83 -4.28 6.72
CA LEU A 176 22.93 -4.89 7.47
C LEU A 176 23.68 -5.81 6.50
N PRO A 177 24.99 -5.63 6.28
CA PRO A 177 25.74 -6.49 5.37
C PRO A 177 25.55 -7.94 5.82
N THR A 178 25.26 -8.84 4.89
CA THR A 178 25.06 -10.27 5.16
C THR A 178 26.23 -10.88 5.94
N GLY A 179 27.44 -10.29 5.83
CA GLY A 179 28.61 -10.64 6.63
C GLY A 179 28.47 -10.43 8.14
N VAL A 180 27.69 -9.44 8.59
CA VAL A 180 27.42 -9.21 10.02
C VAL A 180 26.51 -10.31 10.59
N ILE A 181 25.51 -10.75 9.82
CA ILE A 181 24.60 -11.83 10.20
C ILE A 181 25.37 -13.16 10.32
N MET A 182 26.25 -13.47 9.36
CA MET A 182 27.10 -14.67 9.44
C MET A 182 28.11 -14.59 10.60
N GLY A 183 28.66 -13.41 10.90
CA GLY A 183 29.54 -13.20 12.06
C GLY A 183 28.86 -13.49 13.40
N PHE A 184 27.59 -13.09 13.56
CA PHE A 184 26.80 -13.40 14.76
C PHE A 184 26.53 -14.90 14.92
N VAL A 185 26.24 -15.61 13.83
CA VAL A 185 25.97 -17.07 13.86
C VAL A 185 27.24 -17.86 14.23
N ILE A 186 28.38 -17.51 13.64
CA ILE A 186 29.67 -18.17 13.93
C ILE A 186 30.13 -17.86 15.36
N GLY A 187 29.95 -16.61 15.83
CA GLY A 187 30.26 -16.24 17.21
C GLY A 187 29.43 -16.99 18.26
N LEU A 188 28.14 -17.22 17.99
CA LEU A 188 27.25 -18.01 18.85
C LEU A 188 27.63 -19.50 18.87
N PHE A 189 28.08 -20.06 17.75
CA PHE A 189 28.59 -21.43 17.70
C PHE A 189 29.93 -21.58 18.42
N ALA A 190 30.84 -20.59 18.31
CA ALA A 190 32.10 -20.60 19.04
C ALA A 190 31.88 -20.51 20.56
N MET A 191 30.94 -19.69 21.04
CA MET A 191 30.65 -19.59 22.47
C MET A 191 30.03 -20.86 23.06
N THR A 192 29.20 -21.58 22.30
CA THR A 192 28.59 -22.84 22.80
C THR A 192 29.59 -24.00 22.88
N ILE A 193 30.61 -24.00 22.04
CA ILE A 193 31.69 -25.01 22.07
C ILE A 193 32.73 -24.68 23.16
N PHE A 194 33.06 -23.41 23.39
CA PHE A 194 34.03 -23.00 24.41
C PHE A 194 33.45 -22.86 25.84
N CYS A 195 32.12 -22.81 26.01
CA CYS A 195 31.46 -22.78 27.33
C CYS A 195 31.00 -24.16 27.84
N ARG A 196 31.59 -25.26 27.36
CA ARG A 196 31.33 -26.62 27.87
C ARG A 196 32.46 -27.11 28.77
#